data_AF-A0A7C3QNS8-F1
#
_entry.id   AF-A0A7C3QNS8-F1
#
_cell.length_a   1.000
_cell.length_b   1.000
_cell.length_c   1.000
_cell.angle_alpha   90.00
_cell.angle_beta   90.00
_cell.angle_gamma   90.00
#
_symmetry.space_group_name_H-M   'P 1'
#
loop_
_entity.id
_entity.type
_entity.pdbx_description
1 polymer ?
#
loop_
_entity_poly.entity_id
_entity_poly.type
_entity_poly.pdbx_seq_one_letter_code
_entity_poly.pdbx_strand_id
1 'polypeptide(L)'
;PVPWAVSAYDHFYFARPIAADNVNWPLAEYRYGGVFFAPNIVHTGVDIDANEGTEILAAGPGTVISADWGLFSGSAGNVNDPYGKAVVIRHDFGYKGQTLYTIYAHMSEIIAVVGQHVETGDILGLVGDTGATTGPHLHFEVRLGENTFYRTYNPELWMAPPQGWGILVGRLTDEDGDLLYQFKVEVRPMPSEVPMRAVMTYAEGAVNPDPYYNENLVLSDLPAGLYKIAFELNDKRYQYWADIYPGQVTYFTFSGDEGFEVKAPPVPTLDFLPTTPTATP
;
A
#
# COMPACT_ATOMS: atom_id res chain seq x y z
N PRO A 1 18.29 7.37 4.77
CA PRO A 1 18.21 7.30 3.30
C PRO A 1 17.23 6.20 2.88
N VAL A 2 16.17 6.58 2.19
CA VAL A 2 15.25 5.66 1.52
C VAL A 2 16.08 4.75 0.59
N PRO A 3 15.92 3.41 0.63
CA PRO A 3 16.71 2.52 -0.21
C PRO A 3 16.49 2.88 -1.68
N TRP A 4 17.54 2.73 -2.49
CA TRP A 4 17.45 2.88 -3.95
C TRP A 4 16.36 1.94 -4.48
N ALA A 5 15.34 2.50 -5.11
CA ALA A 5 14.44 1.76 -5.99
C ALA A 5 15.28 1.02 -7.04
N VAL A 6 15.23 -0.31 -7.03
CA VAL A 6 16.07 -1.13 -7.92
C VAL A 6 15.50 -1.14 -9.33
N SER A 7 14.17 -1.08 -9.45
CA SER A 7 13.43 -0.89 -10.69
C SER A 7 12.96 0.56 -10.85
N ALA A 8 12.83 1.03 -12.10
CA ALA A 8 12.20 2.31 -12.43
C ALA A 8 10.69 2.37 -12.05
N TYR A 9 10.11 1.21 -11.69
CA TYR A 9 8.71 1.05 -11.30
C TYR A 9 8.53 0.70 -9.81
N ASP A 10 9.58 0.78 -9.01
CA ASP A 10 9.43 0.71 -7.55
C ASP A 10 9.21 2.12 -7.00
N HIS A 11 8.19 2.32 -6.19
CA HIS A 11 7.74 3.66 -5.79
C HIS A 11 7.98 3.97 -4.30
N PHE A 12 9.03 3.38 -3.71
CA PHE A 12 9.46 3.59 -2.32
C PHE A 12 9.88 5.04 -2.05
N TYR A 13 8.95 6.00 -2.09
CA TYR A 13 9.22 7.43 -1.97
C TYR A 13 9.00 7.94 -0.54
N PHE A 14 8.20 7.21 0.24
CA PHE A 14 7.78 7.64 1.57
C PHE A 14 8.57 6.93 2.67
N ALA A 15 8.96 7.72 3.68
CA ALA A 15 9.38 7.19 4.96
C ALA A 15 8.15 6.65 5.73
N ARG A 16 8.42 5.88 6.78
CA ARG A 16 7.33 5.36 7.63
C ARG A 16 6.76 6.50 8.48
N PRO A 17 5.43 6.61 8.61
CA PRO A 17 4.78 7.71 9.31
C PRO A 17 4.75 7.53 10.85
N ILE A 18 5.28 6.43 11.36
CA ILE A 18 5.50 6.15 12.78
C ILE A 18 6.98 5.80 12.97
N ALA A 19 7.59 6.37 14.02
CA ALA A 19 9.00 6.17 14.34
C ALA A 19 9.36 4.69 14.57
N ALA A 20 10.60 4.32 14.26
CA ALA A 20 11.07 2.92 14.26
C ALA A 20 11.27 2.31 15.66
N ASP A 21 11.19 3.12 16.72
CA ASP A 21 11.16 2.68 18.11
C ASP A 21 9.76 2.21 18.56
N ASN A 22 8.76 2.37 17.70
CA ASN A 22 7.41 1.86 17.86
C ASN A 22 7.11 0.75 16.85
N VAL A 23 5.99 0.04 17.05
CA VAL A 23 5.42 -0.81 16.00
C VAL A 23 5.02 0.11 14.85
N ASN A 24 5.61 -0.09 13.67
CA ASN A 24 5.35 0.76 12.51
C ASN A 24 5.01 -0.07 11.25
N TRP A 25 4.55 -1.31 11.45
CA TRP A 25 4.23 -2.32 10.45
C TRP A 25 2.71 -2.33 10.20
N PRO A 26 2.24 -2.49 8.96
CA PRO A 26 0.81 -2.67 8.70
C PRO A 26 0.24 -3.87 9.45
N LEU A 27 -0.90 -3.67 10.10
CA LEU A 27 -1.68 -4.73 10.71
C LEU A 27 -2.09 -5.73 9.64
N ALA A 28 -1.86 -7.02 9.92
CA ALA A 28 -2.04 -8.03 8.89
C ALA A 28 -3.49 -8.15 8.42
N GLU A 29 -4.41 -7.86 9.33
CA GLU A 29 -5.84 -7.91 9.13
C GLU A 29 -6.36 -6.64 8.45
N TYR A 30 -5.68 -5.49 8.52
CA TYR A 30 -6.16 -4.20 8.01
C TYR A 30 -5.25 -3.64 6.90
N ARG A 31 -5.02 -4.47 5.88
CA ARG A 31 -4.27 -4.08 4.68
C ARG A 31 -5.16 -3.47 3.62
N TYR A 32 -4.52 -2.77 2.69
CA TYR A 32 -5.17 -2.19 1.52
C TYR A 32 -5.93 -3.24 0.71
N GLY A 33 -7.11 -2.88 0.24
CA GLY A 33 -7.98 -3.77 -0.54
C GLY A 33 -8.73 -4.81 0.30
N GLY A 34 -8.50 -4.90 1.61
CA GLY A 34 -9.33 -5.71 2.52
C GLY A 34 -10.75 -5.13 2.67
N VAL A 35 -11.67 -5.88 3.28
CA VAL A 35 -13.05 -5.44 3.52
C VAL A 35 -13.31 -5.40 5.01
N PHE A 36 -13.64 -4.23 5.54
CA PHE A 36 -13.89 -4.05 6.98
C PHE A 36 -15.13 -3.18 7.21
N PHE A 37 -15.71 -3.34 8.39
CA PHE A 37 -16.92 -2.67 8.85
C PHE A 37 -18.18 -2.96 8.03
N ALA A 38 -19.35 -2.58 8.57
CA ALA A 38 -20.63 -2.69 7.89
C ALA A 38 -21.06 -1.31 7.39
N PRO A 39 -21.40 -1.14 6.09
CA PRO A 39 -21.37 -2.11 5.00
C PRO A 39 -19.93 -2.43 4.56
N ASN A 40 -19.71 -3.59 3.93
CA ASN A 40 -18.43 -4.08 3.36
C ASN A 40 -17.65 -3.00 2.57
N ILE A 41 -16.92 -2.13 3.27
CA ILE A 41 -16.16 -1.03 2.67
C ILE A 41 -14.75 -1.51 2.45
N VAL A 42 -14.24 -1.29 1.25
CA VAL A 42 -12.85 -1.56 0.90
C VAL A 42 -11.95 -0.64 1.72
N HIS A 43 -10.91 -1.23 2.31
CA HIS A 43 -9.88 -0.53 3.02
C HIS A 43 -8.95 0.18 2.05
N THR A 44 -8.95 1.51 2.12
CA THR A 44 -8.28 2.39 1.16
C THR A 44 -6.86 2.79 1.56
N GLY A 45 -6.35 2.21 2.65
CA GLY A 45 -5.02 2.45 3.16
C GLY A 45 -4.44 1.22 3.86
N VAL A 46 -3.52 1.47 4.79
CA VAL A 46 -3.06 0.48 5.77
C VAL A 46 -3.24 1.06 7.16
N ASP A 47 -3.55 0.19 8.11
CA ASP A 47 -3.58 0.56 9.52
C ASP A 47 -2.28 0.13 10.18
N ILE A 48 -1.67 1.07 10.91
CA ILE A 48 -0.43 0.87 11.65
C ILE A 48 -0.77 0.98 13.13
N ASP A 49 -0.62 -0.13 13.84
CA ASP A 49 -0.86 -0.20 15.27
C ASP A 49 0.10 0.70 16.03
N ALA A 50 -0.44 1.58 16.86
CA ALA A 50 0.31 2.53 17.65
C ALA A 50 -0.54 2.98 18.85
N ASN A 51 0.11 3.16 20.01
CA ASN A 51 -0.58 3.64 21.20
C ASN A 51 -1.11 5.06 21.00
N GLU A 52 -2.24 5.40 21.61
CA GLU A 52 -2.72 6.78 21.66
C GLU A 52 -1.63 7.72 22.21
N GLY A 53 -1.48 8.88 21.57
CA GLY A 53 -0.42 9.85 21.88
C GLY A 53 0.91 9.60 21.18
N THR A 54 1.07 8.51 20.41
CA THR A 54 2.26 8.31 19.57
C THR A 54 2.35 9.39 18.49
N GLU A 55 3.53 9.95 18.26
CA GLU A 55 3.73 10.98 17.23
C GLU A 55 3.52 10.42 15.82
N ILE A 56 2.73 11.14 15.01
CA ILE A 56 2.54 10.87 13.59
C ILE A 56 3.44 11.80 12.80
N LEU A 57 4.26 11.21 11.93
CA LEU A 57 5.30 11.92 11.18
C LEU A 57 4.93 12.07 9.70
N ALA A 58 5.33 13.19 9.10
CA ALA A 58 5.25 13.40 7.66
C ALA A 58 6.13 12.38 6.93
N ALA A 59 5.51 11.64 6.01
CA ALA A 59 6.15 10.55 5.29
C ALA A 59 7.04 11.06 4.13
N GLY A 60 6.80 12.28 3.67
CA GLY A 60 7.55 12.96 2.62
C GLY A 60 7.31 14.46 2.64
N PRO A 61 8.19 15.27 2.03
CA PRO A 61 8.04 16.72 2.00
C PRO A 61 6.80 17.15 1.20
N GLY A 62 6.18 18.24 1.61
CA GLY A 62 5.01 18.78 0.93
C GLY A 62 4.29 19.87 1.70
N THR A 63 3.10 20.23 1.23
CA THR A 63 2.24 21.22 1.88
C THR A 63 1.01 20.55 2.48
N VAL A 64 0.70 20.87 3.73
CA VAL A 64 -0.55 20.47 4.40
C VAL A 64 -1.72 21.20 3.74
N ILE A 65 -2.63 20.45 3.12
CA ILE A 65 -3.79 21.01 2.40
C ILE A 65 -5.12 20.77 3.14
N SER A 66 -5.12 19.90 4.14
CA SER A 66 -6.25 19.63 5.04
C SER A 66 -5.72 19.20 6.40
N ALA A 67 -6.37 19.65 7.47
CA ALA A 67 -6.00 19.36 8.85
C ALA A 67 -7.23 19.58 9.76
N ASP A 68 -8.23 18.70 9.66
CA ASP A 68 -9.51 18.81 10.38
C ASP A 68 -10.28 17.47 10.34
N TRP A 69 -11.47 17.45 10.95
CA TRP A 69 -12.53 16.50 10.67
C TRP A 69 -13.14 16.70 9.28
N GLY A 70 -13.88 15.68 8.81
CA GLY A 70 -14.72 15.82 7.61
C GLY A 70 -14.04 15.49 6.30
N LEU A 71 -12.94 14.74 6.32
CA LEU A 71 -12.16 14.39 5.13
C LEU A 71 -13.00 13.62 4.09
N PHE A 72 -13.80 12.65 4.51
CA PHE A 72 -14.64 11.88 3.59
C PHE A 72 -15.85 12.69 3.11
N SER A 73 -16.52 13.37 4.04
CA SER A 73 -17.73 14.15 3.79
C SER A 73 -17.50 15.48 3.07
N GLY A 74 -16.25 15.95 2.99
CA GLY A 74 -15.89 17.27 2.45
C GLY A 74 -16.40 18.44 3.29
N SER A 75 -16.83 18.19 4.53
CA SER A 75 -17.45 19.16 5.42
C SER A 75 -16.61 19.33 6.68
N ALA A 76 -15.79 20.39 6.72
CA ALA A 76 -14.94 20.74 7.85
C ALA A 76 -15.71 20.72 9.19
N GLY A 77 -15.09 20.18 10.24
CA GLY A 77 -15.71 20.03 11.56
C GLY A 77 -16.77 18.92 11.66
N ASN A 78 -16.99 18.09 10.63
CA ASN A 78 -17.92 16.97 10.73
C ASN A 78 -17.37 15.85 11.62
N VAL A 79 -17.76 15.87 12.90
CA VAL A 79 -17.31 14.90 13.91
C VAL A 79 -17.79 13.46 13.69
N ASN A 80 -18.71 13.25 12.74
CA ASN A 80 -19.20 11.90 12.38
C ASN A 80 -18.47 11.34 11.14
N ASP A 81 -17.42 12.01 10.66
CA ASP A 81 -16.63 11.53 9.53
C ASP A 81 -15.83 10.26 9.90
N PRO A 82 -15.80 9.22 9.04
CA PRO A 82 -15.15 7.96 9.36
C PRO A 82 -13.64 8.07 9.55
N TYR A 83 -12.96 9.03 8.91
CA TYR A 83 -11.51 9.24 9.14
C TYR A 83 -11.20 9.89 10.49
N GLY A 84 -12.22 10.42 11.18
CA GLY A 84 -12.00 11.23 12.37
C GLY A 84 -11.24 12.52 12.05
N LYS A 85 -10.32 12.89 12.94
CA LYS A 85 -9.35 13.95 12.67
C LYS A 85 -8.29 13.44 11.71
N ALA A 86 -8.07 14.17 10.62
CA ALA A 86 -7.10 13.78 9.61
C ALA A 86 -6.28 14.95 9.07
N VAL A 87 -5.05 14.64 8.65
CA VAL A 87 -4.15 15.53 7.92
C VAL A 87 -3.95 14.98 6.51
N VAL A 88 -3.93 15.88 5.52
CA VAL A 88 -3.56 15.55 4.14
C VAL A 88 -2.39 16.40 3.71
N ILE A 89 -1.34 15.74 3.22
CA ILE A 89 -0.19 16.41 2.59
C ILE A 89 -0.32 16.26 1.07
N ARG A 90 -0.18 17.37 0.35
CA ARG A 90 0.12 17.37 -1.08
C ARG A 90 1.63 17.46 -1.24
N HIS A 91 2.23 16.44 -1.85
CA HIS A 91 3.68 16.37 -1.98
C HIS A 91 4.22 17.28 -3.08
N ASP A 92 5.48 17.71 -2.90
CA ASP A 92 6.19 18.55 -3.87
C ASP A 92 6.71 17.75 -5.08
N PHE A 93 6.62 16.43 -4.99
CA PHE A 93 6.95 15.48 -6.02
C PHE A 93 5.72 14.67 -6.43
N GLY A 94 5.83 14.00 -7.57
CA GLY A 94 4.75 13.21 -8.14
C GLY A 94 5.27 11.92 -8.77
N TYR A 95 4.34 11.13 -9.31
CA TYR A 95 4.65 9.90 -10.01
C TYR A 95 3.98 9.89 -11.38
N LYS A 96 4.75 9.60 -12.43
CA LYS A 96 4.30 9.64 -13.84
C LYS A 96 3.53 10.93 -14.19
N GLY A 97 4.02 12.08 -13.71
CA GLY A 97 3.42 13.39 -13.95
C GLY A 97 2.14 13.68 -13.16
N GLN A 98 1.75 12.80 -12.24
CA GLN A 98 0.59 12.98 -11.37
C GLN A 98 1.02 13.35 -9.95
N THR A 99 0.26 14.22 -9.30
CA THR A 99 0.47 14.64 -7.92
C THR A 99 0.28 13.48 -6.95
N LEU A 100 1.13 13.41 -5.92
CA LEU A 100 0.96 12.47 -4.82
C LEU A 100 0.37 13.16 -3.59
N TYR A 101 -0.48 12.44 -2.88
CA TYR A 101 -1.00 12.84 -1.58
C TYR A 101 -0.81 11.71 -0.56
N THR A 102 -0.57 12.08 0.68
CA THR A 102 -0.64 11.16 1.83
C THR A 102 -1.68 11.63 2.82
N ILE A 103 -2.35 10.67 3.45
CA ILE A 103 -3.43 10.89 4.41
C ILE A 103 -3.06 10.20 5.70
N TYR A 104 -3.29 10.90 6.80
CA TYR A 104 -3.02 10.46 8.16
C TYR A 104 -4.28 10.69 8.97
N ALA A 105 -4.94 9.63 9.42
CA ALA A 105 -6.25 9.70 10.03
C ALA A 105 -6.29 9.11 11.45
N HIS A 106 -7.46 9.20 12.08
CA HIS A 106 -7.75 8.76 13.44
C HIS A 106 -6.95 9.49 14.53
N MET A 107 -6.57 10.75 14.28
CA MET A 107 -5.74 11.50 15.23
C MET A 107 -6.49 11.84 16.53
N SER A 108 -5.79 11.83 17.67
CA SER A 108 -6.29 12.40 18.93
C SER A 108 -6.09 13.92 18.92
N GLU A 109 -4.97 14.38 18.36
CA GLU A 109 -4.58 15.78 18.25
C GLU A 109 -3.94 16.06 16.89
N ILE A 110 -4.29 17.19 16.28
CA ILE A 110 -3.66 17.71 15.07
C ILE A 110 -2.74 18.86 15.49
N ILE A 111 -1.46 18.76 15.13
CA ILE A 111 -0.45 19.80 15.38
C ILE A 111 -0.18 20.61 14.10
N ALA A 112 -0.22 19.95 12.95
CA ALA A 112 -0.02 20.57 11.65
C ALA A 112 -1.09 21.59 11.30
N VAL A 113 -0.71 22.64 10.57
CA VAL A 113 -1.60 23.72 10.15
C VAL A 113 -1.75 23.73 8.64
N VAL A 114 -2.96 23.98 8.13
CA VAL A 114 -3.18 24.14 6.69
C VAL A 114 -2.30 25.26 6.11
N GLY A 115 -1.63 24.96 5.00
CA GLY A 115 -0.66 25.85 4.35
C GLY A 115 0.77 25.71 4.88
N GLN A 116 0.98 24.96 5.97
CA GLN A 116 2.32 24.62 6.45
C GLN A 116 3.02 23.74 5.41
N HIS A 117 4.26 24.11 5.08
CA HIS A 117 5.19 23.21 4.42
C HIS A 117 5.89 22.35 5.49
N VAL A 118 5.96 21.05 5.23
CA VAL A 118 6.54 20.04 6.13
C VAL A 118 7.62 19.27 5.39
N GLU A 119 8.64 18.87 6.13
CA GLU A 119 9.71 17.97 5.68
C GLU A 119 9.45 16.54 6.20
N THR A 120 10.12 15.55 5.61
CA THR A 120 10.04 14.17 6.10
C THR A 120 10.44 14.09 7.58
N GLY A 121 9.59 13.49 8.41
CA GLY A 121 9.81 13.34 9.85
C GLY A 121 9.24 14.46 10.71
N ASP A 122 8.70 15.53 10.12
CA ASP A 122 8.01 16.56 10.89
C ASP A 122 6.74 15.99 11.56
N ILE A 123 6.48 16.39 12.80
CA ILE A 123 5.31 15.94 13.56
C ILE A 123 4.06 16.62 13.02
N LEU A 124 3.07 15.81 12.63
CA LEU A 124 1.77 16.25 12.13
C LEU A 124 0.69 16.29 13.20
N GLY A 125 0.83 15.45 14.22
CA GLY A 125 -0.20 15.21 15.22
C GLY A 125 0.10 13.95 16.02
N LEU A 126 -0.88 13.49 16.79
CA LEU A 126 -0.78 12.33 17.66
C LEU A 126 -1.81 11.28 17.28
N VAL A 127 -1.43 10.00 17.36
CA VAL A 127 -2.32 8.85 17.20
C VAL A 127 -3.47 8.94 18.21
N GLY A 128 -4.65 8.57 17.78
CA GLY A 128 -5.85 8.53 18.62
C GLY A 128 -6.84 7.48 18.14
N ASP A 129 -8.09 7.68 18.54
CA ASP A 129 -9.21 6.74 18.31
C ASP A 129 -10.45 7.53 17.83
N THR A 130 -10.24 8.51 16.93
CA THR A 130 -11.34 9.33 16.39
C THR A 130 -11.86 8.77 15.07
N GLY A 131 -13.16 8.92 14.82
CA GLY A 131 -13.81 8.40 13.61
C GLY A 131 -14.34 6.98 13.79
N ALA A 132 -14.29 6.18 12.72
CA ALA A 132 -14.77 4.81 12.71
C ALA A 132 -13.62 3.82 12.94
N THR A 133 -13.28 3.59 14.21
CA THR A 133 -12.13 2.79 14.64
C THR A 133 -12.55 1.71 15.65
N THR A 134 -11.73 0.68 15.82
CA THR A 134 -11.89 -0.34 16.88
C THR A 134 -10.97 -0.11 18.09
N GLY A 135 -10.09 0.87 18.00
CA GLY A 135 -9.07 1.22 18.98
C GLY A 135 -7.97 2.08 18.36
N PRO A 136 -7.04 2.62 19.17
CA PRO A 136 -6.01 3.53 18.69
C PRO A 136 -5.10 2.93 17.62
N HIS A 137 -4.95 3.61 16.48
CA HIS A 137 -4.01 3.28 15.41
C HIS A 137 -3.85 4.47 14.45
N LEU A 138 -2.90 4.40 13.54
CA LEU A 138 -2.81 5.30 12.39
C LEU A 138 -3.37 4.62 11.14
N HIS A 139 -4.39 5.21 10.53
CA HIS A 139 -4.78 4.89 9.16
C HIS A 139 -4.00 5.77 8.19
N PHE A 140 -3.26 5.12 7.26
CA PHE A 140 -2.38 5.78 6.31
C PHE A 140 -2.75 5.42 4.87
N GLU A 141 -2.94 6.45 4.03
CA GLU A 141 -3.21 6.26 2.60
C GLU A 141 -2.18 6.97 1.71
N VAL A 142 -2.04 6.45 0.50
CA VAL A 142 -1.40 7.14 -0.62
C VAL A 142 -2.43 7.33 -1.73
N ARG A 143 -2.57 8.55 -2.24
CA ARG A 143 -3.43 8.89 -3.38
C ARG A 143 -2.62 9.46 -4.54
N LEU A 144 -3.04 9.16 -5.77
CA LEU A 144 -2.37 9.62 -7.00
C LEU A 144 -3.34 10.41 -7.89
N GLY A 145 -2.86 11.55 -8.39
CA GLY A 145 -3.59 12.41 -9.32
C GLY A 145 -4.61 13.30 -8.61
N GLU A 146 -5.55 12.70 -7.89
CA GLU A 146 -6.62 13.40 -7.16
C GLU A 146 -6.69 12.97 -5.71
N ASN A 147 -6.98 13.92 -4.82
CA ASN A 147 -7.20 13.62 -3.40
C ASN A 147 -8.66 13.16 -3.16
N THR A 148 -9.00 11.94 -3.57
CA THR A 148 -10.33 11.35 -3.35
C THR A 148 -10.23 9.91 -2.84
N PHE A 149 -11.28 9.45 -2.14
CA PHE A 149 -11.40 8.07 -1.62
C PHE A 149 -11.19 7.00 -2.71
N TYR A 150 -11.54 7.30 -3.96
CA TYR A 150 -11.48 6.37 -5.09
C TYR A 150 -10.13 6.35 -5.82
N ARG A 151 -9.17 7.20 -5.40
CA ARG A 151 -7.88 7.37 -6.07
C ARG A 151 -6.70 6.98 -5.18
N THR A 152 -6.95 6.04 -4.28
CA THR A 152 -5.96 5.44 -3.38
C THR A 152 -5.23 4.28 -4.05
N TYR A 153 -4.00 4.03 -3.58
CA TYR A 153 -3.12 2.96 -4.05
C TYR A 153 -2.48 2.30 -2.83
N ASN A 154 -2.04 1.05 -2.96
CA ASN A 154 -1.52 0.30 -1.83
C ASN A 154 -0.27 0.97 -1.22
N PRO A 155 -0.35 1.55 0.00
CA PRO A 155 0.76 2.27 0.62
C PRO A 155 2.02 1.42 0.81
N GLU A 156 1.89 0.10 0.90
CA GLU A 156 3.01 -0.82 1.03
C GLU A 156 3.94 -0.80 -0.19
N LEU A 157 3.48 -0.40 -1.38
CA LEU A 157 4.34 -0.19 -2.56
C LEU A 157 5.05 1.17 -2.58
N TRP A 158 4.62 2.09 -1.70
CA TRP A 158 5.12 3.46 -1.67
C TRP A 158 6.01 3.77 -0.47
N MET A 159 5.85 3.02 0.62
CA MET A 159 6.70 3.12 1.79
C MET A 159 8.00 2.35 1.60
N ALA A 160 9.10 2.95 2.06
CA ALA A 160 10.37 2.28 2.13
C ALA A 160 10.31 1.05 3.08
N PRO A 161 10.70 -0.15 2.61
CA PRO A 161 10.84 -1.30 3.50
C PRO A 161 12.02 -1.09 4.46
N PRO A 162 11.99 -1.69 5.67
CA PRO A 162 13.12 -1.67 6.58
C PRO A 162 14.40 -2.24 5.96
N GLN A 163 15.56 -1.83 6.47
CA GLN A 163 16.84 -2.29 5.95
C GLN A 163 16.96 -3.82 6.08
N GLY A 164 17.19 -4.51 4.97
CA GLY A 164 17.28 -5.98 4.92
C GLY A 164 15.96 -6.67 4.56
N TRP A 165 14.91 -5.90 4.26
CA TRP A 165 13.56 -6.41 4.01
C TRP A 165 13.13 -6.05 2.59
N GLY A 166 12.27 -6.87 2.00
CA GLY A 166 11.70 -6.68 0.68
C GLY A 166 10.17 -6.81 0.70
N ILE A 167 9.60 -6.85 -0.49
CA ILE A 167 8.14 -6.83 -0.69
C ILE A 167 7.76 -7.91 -1.67
N LEU A 168 6.68 -8.63 -1.38
CA LEU A 168 6.07 -9.59 -2.30
C LEU A 168 4.86 -8.94 -2.98
N VAL A 169 4.80 -9.02 -4.30
CA VAL A 169 3.71 -8.49 -5.11
C VAL A 169 3.16 -9.59 -6.00
N GLY A 170 1.83 -9.75 -6.01
CA GLY A 170 1.14 -10.80 -6.72
C GLY A 170 0.04 -10.28 -7.63
N ARG A 171 -0.07 -10.85 -8.83
CA ARG A 171 -1.27 -10.76 -9.68
C ARG A 171 -1.86 -12.15 -9.87
N LEU A 172 -3.02 -12.41 -9.26
CA LEU A 172 -3.68 -13.70 -9.26
C LEU A 172 -5.00 -13.63 -10.02
N THR A 173 -5.14 -14.48 -11.03
CA THR A 173 -6.35 -14.63 -11.85
C THR A 173 -6.83 -16.07 -11.88
N ASP A 174 -8.09 -16.27 -12.23
CA ASP A 174 -8.64 -17.59 -12.56
C ASP A 174 -8.26 -18.03 -14.00
N GLU A 175 -8.95 -19.05 -14.50
CA GLU A 175 -8.76 -19.64 -15.85
C GLU A 175 -9.26 -18.69 -16.96
N ASP A 176 -10.27 -17.86 -16.67
CA ASP A 176 -10.84 -16.89 -17.62
C ASP A 176 -10.04 -15.57 -17.66
N GLY A 177 -9.08 -15.40 -16.75
CA GLY A 177 -8.25 -14.20 -16.61
C GLY A 177 -8.86 -13.14 -15.70
N ASP A 178 -9.96 -13.45 -15.02
CA ASP A 178 -10.59 -12.59 -14.03
C ASP A 178 -9.80 -12.61 -12.71
N LEU A 179 -9.76 -11.47 -12.02
CA LEU A 179 -9.01 -11.34 -10.77
C LEU A 179 -9.63 -12.22 -9.68
N LEU A 180 -8.80 -12.96 -8.96
CA LEU A 180 -9.21 -13.63 -7.74
C LEU A 180 -9.37 -12.60 -6.63
N TYR A 181 -10.59 -12.26 -6.25
CA TYR A 181 -10.90 -11.30 -5.18
C TYR A 181 -11.07 -11.97 -3.82
N GLN A 182 -10.64 -11.28 -2.75
CA GLN A 182 -10.73 -11.78 -1.37
C GLN A 182 -10.23 -13.23 -1.24
N PHE A 183 -9.16 -13.53 -1.96
CA PHE A 183 -8.60 -14.86 -2.06
C PHE A 183 -7.41 -15.01 -1.12
N LYS A 184 -7.42 -16.08 -0.31
CA LYS A 184 -6.42 -16.28 0.73
C LYS A 184 -5.14 -16.88 0.15
N VAL A 185 -4.03 -16.19 0.35
CA VAL A 185 -2.67 -16.62 0.00
C VAL A 185 -1.84 -16.77 1.27
N GLU A 186 -1.16 -17.90 1.39
CA GLU A 186 -0.32 -18.23 2.54
C GLU A 186 1.14 -18.00 2.20
N VAL A 187 1.83 -17.16 2.98
CA VAL A 187 3.23 -16.79 2.79
C VAL A 187 4.03 -17.17 4.03
N ARG A 188 5.10 -17.96 3.87
CA ARG A 188 5.89 -18.49 4.98
C ARG A 188 7.40 -18.42 4.71
N PRO A 189 8.22 -17.87 5.64
CA PRO A 189 9.68 -17.90 5.50
C PRO A 189 10.24 -19.33 5.60
N MET A 190 11.38 -19.57 4.96
CA MET A 190 12.07 -20.86 4.91
C MET A 190 13.56 -20.70 5.28
N PRO A 191 14.17 -21.67 6.00
CA PRO A 191 13.52 -22.70 6.79
C PRO A 191 12.92 -22.07 8.05
N SER A 192 11.62 -22.24 8.29
CA SER A 192 11.00 -21.71 9.50
C SER A 192 9.83 -22.56 9.97
N GLU A 193 9.75 -22.73 11.29
CA GLU A 193 8.56 -23.24 11.99
C GLU A 193 7.53 -22.12 12.25
N VAL A 194 7.84 -20.87 11.86
CA VAL A 194 6.89 -19.76 11.92
C VAL A 194 5.64 -20.14 11.10
N PRO A 195 4.43 -20.02 11.67
CA PRO A 195 3.19 -20.28 10.97
C PRO A 195 3.07 -19.46 9.68
N MET A 196 2.41 -20.02 8.66
CA MET A 196 2.15 -19.28 7.44
C MET A 196 1.29 -18.06 7.77
N ARG A 197 1.67 -16.90 7.24
CA ARG A 197 0.83 -15.69 7.32
C ARG A 197 -0.16 -15.74 6.17
N ALA A 198 -1.43 -15.53 6.48
CA ALA A 198 -2.46 -15.36 5.48
C ALA A 198 -2.48 -13.91 5.01
N VAL A 199 -2.51 -13.69 3.71
CA VAL A 199 -2.75 -12.41 3.07
C VAL A 199 -3.91 -12.60 2.11
N MET A 200 -4.84 -11.67 2.12
CA MET A 200 -5.98 -11.68 1.20
C MET A 200 -5.61 -10.89 -0.04
N THR A 201 -5.99 -11.37 -1.21
CA THR A 201 -6.04 -10.50 -2.40
C THR A 201 -7.11 -9.43 -2.21
N TYR A 202 -7.01 -8.36 -2.98
CA TYR A 202 -7.92 -7.23 -2.92
C TYR A 202 -9.37 -7.66 -3.13
N ALA A 203 -10.30 -6.91 -2.55
CA ALA A 203 -11.72 -6.99 -2.84
C ALA A 203 -12.11 -6.08 -4.01
N GLU A 204 -13.32 -6.25 -4.51
CA GLU A 204 -13.90 -5.31 -5.48
C GLU A 204 -14.25 -3.97 -4.80
N GLY A 205 -14.15 -2.87 -5.55
CA GLY A 205 -14.63 -1.55 -5.11
C GLY A 205 -13.59 -0.45 -5.30
N ALA A 206 -13.40 0.38 -4.28
CA ALA A 206 -12.46 1.51 -4.29
C ALA A 206 -11.01 1.05 -4.07
N VAL A 207 -10.55 0.12 -4.90
CA VAL A 207 -9.19 -0.39 -4.92
C VAL A 207 -8.58 -0.13 -6.29
N ASN A 208 -7.33 0.30 -6.34
CA ASN A 208 -6.61 0.54 -7.58
C ASN A 208 -5.27 -0.19 -7.54
N PRO A 209 -4.98 -1.03 -8.54
CA PRO A 209 -3.66 -1.62 -8.67
C PRO A 209 -2.67 -0.58 -9.20
N ASP A 210 -1.37 -0.79 -8.94
CA ASP A 210 -0.31 -0.04 -9.59
C ASP A 210 -0.39 -0.21 -11.13
N PRO A 211 -0.23 0.87 -11.93
CA PRO A 211 -0.33 0.78 -13.39
C PRO A 211 0.72 -0.11 -14.07
N TYR A 212 1.85 -0.41 -13.41
CA TYR A 212 2.88 -1.31 -13.92
C TYR A 212 2.67 -2.74 -13.42
N TYR A 213 2.59 -2.92 -12.09
CA TYR A 213 2.48 -4.28 -11.52
C TYR A 213 1.10 -4.91 -11.73
N ASN A 214 0.06 -4.08 -11.84
CA ASN A 214 -1.32 -4.48 -11.99
C ASN A 214 -1.70 -5.54 -10.93
N GLU A 215 -1.25 -5.34 -9.69
CA GLU A 215 -1.31 -6.30 -8.61
C GLU A 215 -2.70 -6.39 -7.97
N ASN A 216 -3.03 -7.55 -7.42
CA ASN A 216 -4.14 -7.69 -6.48
C ASN A 216 -3.70 -8.25 -5.14
N LEU A 217 -2.39 -8.32 -4.90
CA LEU A 217 -1.80 -8.76 -3.64
C LEU A 217 -0.48 -8.05 -3.41
N VAL A 218 -0.31 -7.49 -2.21
CA VAL A 218 0.97 -6.98 -1.73
C VAL A 218 1.16 -7.45 -0.31
N LEU A 219 2.38 -7.87 0.00
CA LEU A 219 2.85 -8.13 1.35
C LEU A 219 4.24 -7.51 1.49
N SER A 220 4.31 -6.35 2.12
CA SER A 220 5.59 -5.72 2.46
C SER A 220 6.16 -6.28 3.75
N ASP A 221 7.27 -5.70 4.17
CA ASP A 221 7.92 -6.01 5.42
C ASP A 221 8.19 -7.51 5.57
N LEU A 222 8.84 -8.07 4.54
CA LEU A 222 9.37 -9.42 4.55
C LEU A 222 10.89 -9.39 4.72
N PRO A 223 11.45 -9.93 5.83
CA PRO A 223 12.90 -10.12 5.94
C PRO A 223 13.43 -10.87 4.74
N ALA A 224 14.57 -10.46 4.20
CA ALA A 224 15.17 -11.13 3.05
C ALA A 224 15.42 -12.62 3.33
N GLY A 225 15.16 -13.45 2.32
CA GLY A 225 15.26 -14.89 2.43
C GLY A 225 14.25 -15.61 1.54
N LEU A 226 14.26 -16.94 1.62
CA LEU A 226 13.39 -17.78 0.84
C LEU A 226 12.00 -17.88 1.50
N TYR A 227 10.94 -17.72 0.72
CA TYR A 227 9.55 -17.86 1.18
C TYR A 227 8.81 -18.90 0.36
N LYS A 228 7.98 -19.68 1.03
CA LYS A 228 6.95 -20.51 0.40
C LYS A 228 5.65 -19.72 0.30
N ILE A 229 5.15 -19.55 -0.91
CA ILE A 229 3.84 -19.02 -1.23
C ILE A 229 2.94 -20.19 -1.58
N ALA A 230 1.73 -20.26 -1.04
CA ALA A 230 0.83 -21.36 -1.31
C ALA A 230 -0.64 -20.99 -1.08
N PHE A 231 -1.53 -21.66 -1.78
CA PHE A 231 -2.99 -21.52 -1.64
C PHE A 231 -3.70 -22.71 -2.28
N GLU A 232 -5.00 -22.81 -2.06
CA GLU A 232 -5.86 -23.83 -2.65
C GLU A 232 -6.88 -23.17 -3.59
N LEU A 233 -6.92 -23.66 -4.83
CA LEU A 233 -7.89 -23.23 -5.85
C LEU A 233 -8.48 -24.48 -6.49
N ASN A 234 -9.81 -24.58 -6.53
CA ASN A 234 -10.54 -25.74 -7.08
C ASN A 234 -10.04 -27.08 -6.50
N ASP A 235 -9.93 -27.16 -5.16
CA ASP A 235 -9.43 -28.30 -4.39
C ASP A 235 -7.98 -28.74 -4.71
N LYS A 236 -7.23 -27.93 -5.47
CA LYS A 236 -5.84 -28.18 -5.81
C LYS A 236 -4.93 -27.21 -5.06
N ARG A 237 -3.93 -27.79 -4.38
CA ARG A 237 -2.90 -27.02 -3.69
C ARG A 237 -1.82 -26.55 -4.66
N TYR A 238 -1.63 -25.24 -4.74
CA TYR A 238 -0.56 -24.60 -5.48
C TYR A 238 0.52 -24.12 -4.51
N GLN A 239 1.78 -24.22 -4.92
CA GLN A 239 2.92 -23.75 -4.13
C GLN A 239 4.05 -23.25 -5.01
N TYR A 240 4.70 -22.19 -4.56
CA TYR A 240 5.86 -21.57 -5.19
C TYR A 240 6.88 -21.13 -4.13
N TRP A 241 8.15 -21.07 -4.50
CA TRP A 241 9.22 -20.58 -3.65
C TRP A 241 9.83 -19.34 -4.25
N ALA A 242 9.77 -18.24 -3.52
CA ALA A 242 10.26 -16.93 -3.94
C ALA A 242 11.36 -16.45 -3.01
N ASP A 243 12.45 -15.94 -3.58
CA ASP A 243 13.46 -15.21 -2.83
C ASP A 243 13.03 -13.75 -2.67
N ILE A 244 13.00 -13.29 -1.42
CA ILE A 244 12.79 -11.88 -1.08
C ILE A 244 14.15 -11.22 -0.92
N TYR A 245 14.36 -10.13 -1.64
CA TYR A 245 15.60 -9.36 -1.62
C TYR A 245 15.42 -8.03 -0.89
N PRO A 246 16.44 -7.56 -0.15
CA PRO A 246 16.38 -6.27 0.52
C PRO A 246 16.12 -5.11 -0.46
N GLY A 247 15.13 -4.27 -0.15
CA GLY A 247 14.81 -3.07 -0.93
C GLY A 247 14.26 -3.35 -2.32
N GLN A 248 13.69 -4.53 -2.57
CA GLN A 248 13.18 -4.92 -3.87
C GLN A 248 11.74 -5.42 -3.81
N VAL A 249 11.02 -5.21 -4.91
CA VAL A 249 9.80 -5.93 -5.23
C VAL A 249 10.15 -7.29 -5.82
N THR A 250 9.69 -8.35 -5.16
CA THR A 250 9.61 -9.70 -5.72
C THR A 250 8.20 -9.88 -6.30
N TYR A 251 8.09 -9.99 -7.62
CA TYR A 251 6.82 -10.10 -8.32
C TYR A 251 6.52 -11.52 -8.75
N PHE A 252 5.26 -11.95 -8.62
CA PHE A 252 4.76 -13.19 -9.21
C PHE A 252 3.37 -13.00 -9.81
N THR A 253 3.04 -13.83 -10.79
CA THR A 253 1.67 -14.02 -11.26
C THR A 253 1.22 -15.44 -10.96
N PHE A 254 -0.09 -15.60 -10.90
CA PHE A 254 -0.75 -16.89 -10.98
C PHE A 254 -1.94 -16.79 -11.92
N SER A 255 -2.05 -17.74 -12.85
CA SER A 255 -3.25 -17.98 -13.64
C SER A 255 -3.75 -19.39 -13.39
N GLY A 256 -5.08 -19.59 -13.40
CA GLY A 256 -5.68 -20.92 -13.22
C GLY A 256 -5.16 -21.95 -14.24
N ASP A 257 -4.91 -21.50 -15.48
CA ASP A 257 -4.46 -22.33 -16.60
C ASP A 257 -2.95 -22.55 -16.60
N GLU A 258 -2.17 -21.50 -16.30
CA GLU A 258 -0.71 -21.50 -16.48
C GLU A 258 0.06 -21.78 -15.17
N GLY A 259 -0.59 -21.63 -14.02
CA GLY A 259 0.04 -21.74 -12.71
C GLY A 259 0.89 -20.51 -12.36
N PHE A 260 1.98 -20.71 -11.63
CA PHE A 260 2.85 -19.61 -11.19
C PHE A 260 3.85 -19.18 -12.27
N GLU A 261 3.99 -17.86 -12.45
CA GLU A 261 5.13 -17.25 -13.14
C GLU A 261 5.77 -16.15 -12.29
N VAL A 262 7.04 -15.84 -12.55
CA VAL A 262 7.80 -14.83 -11.78
C VAL A 262 8.41 -13.74 -12.63
N LYS A 263 7.93 -13.61 -13.86
CA LYS A 263 8.37 -12.55 -14.74
C LYS A 263 7.52 -11.31 -14.45
N ALA A 264 8.17 -10.21 -14.11
CA ALA A 264 7.50 -8.91 -14.03
C ALA A 264 6.82 -8.58 -15.38
N PRO A 265 5.75 -7.76 -15.38
CA PRO A 265 5.11 -7.31 -16.60
C PRO A 265 6.15 -6.67 -17.53
N PRO A 266 6.00 -6.80 -18.85
CA PRO A 266 6.93 -6.14 -19.77
C PRO A 266 6.90 -4.62 -19.52
N VAL A 267 8.09 -4.01 -19.54
CA VAL A 267 8.27 -2.56 -19.48
C VAL A 267 7.34 -1.90 -20.51
N PRO A 268 6.39 -1.04 -20.10
CA PRO A 268 5.48 -0.38 -21.02
C PRO A 268 6.27 0.34 -22.12
N THR A 269 5.89 0.11 -23.38
CA THR A 269 6.49 0.83 -24.50
C THR A 269 6.21 2.32 -24.38
N LEU A 270 7.21 3.15 -24.65
CA LEU A 270 6.99 4.59 -24.79
C LEU A 270 6.17 4.80 -26.06
N ASP A 271 4.86 5.03 -25.93
CA ASP A 271 3.90 5.21 -27.04
C ASP A 271 4.22 6.39 -27.99
N PHE A 272 5.27 7.16 -27.69
CA PHE A 272 5.77 8.27 -28.50
C PHE A 272 6.95 7.92 -29.41
N LEU A 273 7.46 6.67 -29.37
CA LEU A 273 8.42 6.23 -30.38
C LEU A 273 7.67 5.79 -31.64
N PRO A 274 7.92 6.39 -32.82
CA PRO A 274 7.31 5.93 -34.05
C PRO A 274 7.67 4.46 -34.25
N THR A 275 6.65 3.64 -34.55
CA THR A 275 6.88 2.26 -34.96
C THR A 275 7.87 2.27 -36.12
N THR A 276 9.00 1.59 -35.94
CA THR A 276 9.98 1.41 -37.01
C THR A 276 9.23 0.87 -38.23
N PRO A 277 9.17 1.59 -39.36
CA PRO A 277 8.45 1.08 -40.52
C PRO A 277 9.09 -0.23 -40.93
N THR A 278 8.28 -1.29 -40.96
CA THR A 278 8.69 -2.61 -41.44
C THR A 278 9.25 -2.43 -42.85
N ALA A 279 10.55 -2.64 -43.02
CA ALA A 279 11.16 -2.71 -44.34
C ALA A 279 10.45 -3.87 -45.08
N THR A 280 9.63 -3.51 -46.06
CA THR A 280 9.00 -4.48 -46.95
C THR A 280 10.06 -4.90 -47.97
N PRO A 281 10.28 -6.20 -48.21
CA PRO A 281 11.29 -6.69 -49.15
C PRO A 281 11.04 -6.26 -50.60
#